data_AF-C0R8B6-F1
#
_entry.id   AF-C0R8B6-F1
#
_cell.length_a   1.000
_cell.length_b   1.000
_cell.length_c   1.000
_cell.angle_alpha   90.00
_cell.angle_beta   90.00
_cell.angle_gamma   90.00
#
_symmetry.space_group_name_H-M   'P 1'
#
loop_
_entity.id
_entity.type
_entity.pdbx_description
1 polymer ?
#
loop_
_entity_poly.entity_id
_entity_poly.type
_entity_poly.pdbx_seq_one_letter_code
_entity_poly.pdbx_strand_id
1 'polypeptide(L)'
;MKKVKRSFDEYVAYFREGSLNDGEIAARLGVSRVNVWKMRQKWERGETSVNEDSKVVISEETFEHLVAQTFRSEVKAKKVKEKLDLERFNLELGFIRAFKQYASIELAPTCI
;
A
#
# COMPACT_ATOMS: atom_id res chain seq x y z
N MET A 1 -24.56 38.82 2.93
CA MET A 1 -23.32 38.41 3.65
C MET A 1 -22.38 37.73 2.67
N LYS A 2 -21.17 38.25 2.44
CA LYS A 2 -20.15 37.59 1.61
C LYS A 2 -19.64 36.36 2.39
N LYS A 3 -19.83 35.14 1.85
CA LYS A 3 -19.27 33.93 2.44
C LYS A 3 -17.75 33.96 2.25
N VAL A 4 -17.00 34.14 3.32
CA VAL A 4 -15.54 34.03 3.28
C VAL A 4 -15.21 32.56 2.96
N LYS A 5 -14.61 32.29 1.80
CA LYS A 5 -14.08 30.96 1.49
C LYS A 5 -12.75 30.82 2.25
N ARG A 6 -12.66 29.79 3.08
CA ARG A 6 -11.46 29.42 3.83
C ARG A 6 -10.92 28.09 3.32
N SER A 7 -9.61 27.95 3.19
CA SER A 7 -8.98 26.70 2.75
C SER A 7 -9.05 25.67 3.86
N PHE A 8 -8.92 24.38 3.53
CA PHE A 8 -8.91 23.31 4.53
C PHE A 8 -7.74 23.48 5.52
N ASP A 9 -6.56 23.87 5.02
CA ASP A 9 -5.35 24.07 5.82
C ASP A 9 -5.52 25.12 6.92
N GLU A 10 -6.31 26.17 6.67
CA GLU A 10 -6.64 27.20 7.68
C GLU A 10 -7.41 26.61 8.88
N TYR A 11 -8.22 25.55 8.68
CA TYR A 11 -8.88 24.84 9.79
C TYR A 11 -7.92 23.88 10.49
N VAL A 12 -7.08 23.19 9.72
CA VAL A 12 -6.14 22.19 10.22
C VAL A 12 -5.17 22.79 11.23
N ALA A 13 -4.70 24.02 11.02
CA ALA A 13 -3.83 24.72 11.96
C ALA A 13 -4.43 24.75 13.38
N TYR A 14 -5.72 25.10 13.51
CA TYR A 14 -6.42 25.13 14.79
C TYR A 14 -6.71 23.73 15.36
N PHE A 15 -7.02 22.76 14.50
CA PHE A 15 -7.26 21.39 14.95
C PHE A 15 -6.00 20.72 15.51
N ARG A 16 -4.84 21.02 14.94
CA ARG A 16 -3.53 20.56 15.44
C ARG A 16 -3.14 21.22 16.76
N GLU A 17 -3.46 22.51 16.91
CA GLU A 17 -3.18 23.25 18.15
C GLU A 17 -4.03 22.74 19.33
N GLY A 18 -5.30 22.37 19.07
CA GLY A 18 -6.20 21.75 20.05
C GLY A 18 -6.67 22.67 21.19
N SER A 19 -6.26 23.94 21.19
CA SER A 19 -6.52 24.93 22.25
C SER A 19 -7.89 25.61 22.13
N LEU A 20 -8.55 25.52 20.98
CA LEU A 20 -9.79 26.23 20.68
C LEU A 20 -10.97 25.29 20.43
N ASN A 21 -12.14 25.70 20.92
CA ASN A 21 -13.41 25.04 20.61
C ASN A 21 -13.96 25.48 19.24
N ASP A 22 -14.91 24.72 18.68
CA ASP A 22 -15.47 25.00 17.35
C ASP A 22 -16.15 26.37 17.22
N GLY A 23 -16.64 26.94 18.33
CA GLY A 23 -17.23 28.28 18.35
C GLY A 23 -16.17 29.38 18.22
N GLU A 24 -15.03 29.22 18.90
CA GLU A 24 -13.90 30.14 18.82
C GLU A 24 -13.24 30.10 17.44
N ILE A 25 -13.06 28.90 16.88
CA ILE A 25 -12.53 28.72 15.52
C ILE A 25 -13.48 29.36 14.50
N ALA A 26 -14.80 29.18 14.66
CA ALA A 26 -15.80 29.80 13.80
C ALA A 26 -15.73 31.33 13.82
N ALA A 27 -15.59 31.92 15.01
CA ALA A 27 -15.46 33.37 15.18
C ALA A 27 -14.16 33.90 14.54
N ARG A 28 -13.02 33.21 14.75
CA ARG A 28 -11.73 33.60 14.16
C ARG A 28 -11.70 33.49 12.64
N LEU A 29 -12.27 32.42 12.09
CA LEU A 29 -12.28 32.18 10.65
C LEU A 29 -13.40 32.92 9.90
N GLY A 30 -14.38 33.47 10.62
CA GLY A 30 -15.54 34.15 10.05
C GLY A 30 -16.50 33.19 9.34
N VAL A 31 -16.64 31.97 9.87
CA VAL A 31 -17.44 30.88 9.28
C VAL A 31 -18.45 30.33 10.28
N SER A 32 -19.38 29.49 9.84
CA SER A 32 -20.35 28.88 10.76
C SER A 32 -19.70 27.76 11.58
N ARG A 33 -20.16 27.61 12.84
CA ARG A 33 -19.76 26.49 13.71
C ARG A 33 -19.99 25.13 13.05
N VAL A 34 -21.08 24.99 12.30
CA VAL A 34 -21.40 23.76 11.55
C VAL A 34 -20.33 23.46 10.49
N ASN A 35 -19.77 24.49 9.85
CA ASN A 35 -18.70 24.30 8.87
C ASN A 35 -17.41 23.82 9.54
N VAL A 36 -17.08 24.37 10.71
CA VAL A 36 -15.92 23.92 11.51
C VAL A 36 -16.08 22.46 11.92
N TRP A 37 -17.26 22.08 12.44
CA TRP A 37 -17.55 20.69 12.81
C TRP A 37 -17.37 19.72 11.62
N LYS A 38 -17.87 20.09 10.43
CA LYS A 38 -17.67 19.29 9.20
C LYS A 38 -16.19 19.13 8.84
N MET A 39 -15.41 20.20 8.94
CA MET A 39 -13.97 20.16 8.66
C MET A 39 -13.20 19.36 9.70
N ARG A 40 -13.59 19.43 10.98
CA ARG A 40 -13.00 18.64 12.06
C ARG A 40 -13.26 17.15 11.85
N GLN A 41 -14.48 16.79 11.51
CA GLN A 41 -14.84 15.41 11.17
C GLN A 41 -14.07 14.88 9.97
N LYS A 42 -13.85 15.70 8.94
CA LYS A 42 -13.01 15.36 7.79
C LYS A 42 -11.55 15.15 8.21
N TRP A 43 -11.02 16.04 9.05
CA TRP A 43 -9.66 15.96 9.60
C TRP A 43 -9.43 14.72 10.47
N GLU A 44 -10.36 14.41 11.38
CA GLU A 44 -10.31 13.24 12.27
C GLU A 44 -10.37 11.92 11.50
N ARG A 45 -11.08 11.89 10.36
CA ARG A 45 -11.09 10.73 9.46
C ARG A 45 -9.80 10.54 8.67
N GLY A 46 -8.85 11.47 8.74
CA GLY A 46 -7.62 11.42 7.96
C GLY A 46 -7.85 11.58 6.45
N GLU A 47 -9.01 12.13 6.04
CA GLU A 47 -9.28 12.50 4.66
C GLU A 47 -8.42 13.73 4.30
N THR A 48 -7.16 13.48 3.96
CA THR A 48 -6.31 14.46 3.30
C THR A 48 -7.03 14.91 2.04
N SER A 49 -7.05 16.22 1.77
CA SER A 49 -7.30 16.71 0.43
C SER A 49 -6.19 16.15 -0.45
N VAL A 50 -6.42 14.98 -1.02
CA VAL A 50 -5.66 14.52 -2.18
C VAL A 50 -5.95 15.57 -3.23
N ASN A 51 -4.99 16.48 -3.44
CA ASN A 51 -4.96 17.26 -4.66
C ASN A 51 -4.81 16.22 -5.78
N GLU A 52 -5.92 15.86 -6.42
CA GLU A 52 -5.91 15.04 -7.65
C GLU A 52 -5.04 15.70 -8.74
N ASP A 53 -4.69 16.98 -8.56
CA ASP A 53 -3.82 17.78 -9.42
C ASP A 53 -2.32 17.69 -9.09
N SER A 54 -1.86 16.87 -8.13
CA SER A 54 -0.40 16.68 -7.92
C SER A 54 0.19 15.82 -9.03
N LYS A 55 0.26 16.36 -10.24
CA LYS A 55 0.94 15.75 -11.39
C LYS A 55 2.43 15.63 -11.07
N VAL A 56 2.88 14.41 -10.81
CA VAL A 56 4.30 14.10 -10.68
C VAL A 56 4.90 14.08 -12.09
N VAL A 57 5.84 14.99 -12.35
CA VAL A 57 6.60 15.01 -13.62
C VAL A 57 7.95 14.36 -13.36
N ILE A 58 8.24 13.26 -14.05
CA ILE A 58 9.54 12.58 -14.05
C ILE A 58 10.22 12.74 -15.41
N SER A 59 11.56 12.67 -15.45
CA SER A 59 12.28 12.62 -16.72
C SER A 59 12.09 11.26 -17.40
N GLU A 60 12.17 11.27 -18.73
CA GLU A 60 12.12 10.05 -19.55
C GLU A 60 13.22 9.06 -19.14
N GLU A 61 14.44 9.53 -18.86
CA GLU A 61 15.54 8.70 -18.36
C GLU A 61 15.20 8.01 -17.02
N THR A 62 14.55 8.73 -16.11
CA THR A 62 14.14 8.16 -14.81
C THR A 62 13.08 7.08 -15.03
N PHE A 63 12.14 7.33 -15.95
CA PHE A 63 11.12 6.34 -16.31
C PHE A 63 11.76 5.07 -16.90
N GLU A 64 12.64 5.21 -17.89
CA GLU A 64 13.32 4.07 -18.52
C GLU A 64 14.18 3.28 -17.53
N HIS A 65 14.87 3.97 -16.62
CA HIS A 65 15.63 3.30 -15.57
C HIS A 65 14.72 2.50 -14.63
N LEU A 66 13.58 3.06 -14.21
CA LEU A 66 12.61 2.36 -13.36
C LEU A 66 12.04 1.13 -14.07
N VAL A 67 11.69 1.26 -15.34
CA VAL A 67 11.19 0.14 -16.17
C VAL A 67 12.26 -0.94 -16.33
N ALA A 68 13.49 -0.58 -16.66
CA ALA A 68 14.58 -1.54 -16.77
C ALA A 68 14.85 -2.25 -15.43
N GLN A 69 14.78 -1.52 -14.31
CA GLN A 69 14.97 -2.06 -12.98
C GLN A 69 13.85 -3.05 -12.59
N THR A 70 12.58 -2.72 -12.86
CA THR A 70 11.45 -3.61 -12.57
C THR A 70 11.56 -4.91 -13.35
N PHE A 71 11.82 -4.86 -14.66
CA PHE A 71 12.01 -6.06 -15.48
C PHE A 71 13.18 -6.93 -14.98
N ARG A 72 14.33 -6.31 -14.64
CA ARG A 72 15.47 -7.06 -14.08
C ARG A 72 15.11 -7.75 -12.77
N SER A 73 14.36 -7.08 -11.91
CA SER A 73 13.92 -7.65 -10.63
C SER A 73 12.94 -8.81 -10.83
N GLU A 74 12.02 -8.71 -11.80
CA GLU A 74 11.06 -9.77 -12.12
C GLU A 74 11.76 -11.01 -12.68
N VAL A 75 12.70 -10.83 -13.62
CA VAL A 75 13.48 -11.94 -14.19
C VAL A 75 14.29 -12.65 -13.10
N LYS A 76 14.92 -11.90 -12.21
CA LYS A 76 15.63 -12.48 -11.06
C LYS A 76 14.68 -13.26 -10.15
N ALA A 77 13.50 -12.73 -9.84
CA ALA A 77 12.51 -13.40 -9.01
C ALA A 77 12.01 -14.71 -9.64
N LYS A 78 11.71 -14.70 -10.95
CA LYS A 78 11.33 -15.92 -11.69
C LYS A 78 12.39 -17.00 -11.61
N LYS A 79 13.66 -16.64 -11.85
CA LYS A 79 14.79 -17.59 -11.76
C LYS A 79 14.95 -18.18 -10.37
N VAL A 80 14.77 -17.37 -9.31
CA VAL A 80 14.81 -17.86 -7.92
C VAL A 80 13.66 -18.82 -7.65
N LYS A 81 12.45 -18.51 -8.12
CA LYS A 81 11.28 -19.37 -7.97
C LYS A 81 11.48 -20.73 -8.65
N GLU A 82 11.94 -20.73 -9.90
CA GLU A 82 12.23 -21.97 -10.63
C GLU A 82 13.24 -22.86 -9.92
N LYS A 83 14.31 -22.26 -9.36
CA LYS A 83 15.29 -23.00 -8.56
C LYS A 83 14.66 -23.59 -7.29
N LEU A 84 13.84 -22.81 -6.59
CA LEU A 84 13.15 -23.26 -5.39
C LEU A 84 12.18 -24.42 -5.69
N ASP A 85 11.43 -24.34 -6.79
CA ASP A 85 10.50 -25.38 -7.22
C ASP A 85 11.25 -26.70 -7.53
N LEU A 86 12.42 -26.63 -8.15
CA LEU A 86 13.26 -27.79 -8.41
C LEU A 86 13.82 -28.42 -7.13
N GLU A 87 14.32 -27.62 -6.18
CA GLU A 87 14.79 -28.13 -4.88
C GLU A 87 13.65 -28.76 -4.07
N ARG A 88 12.45 -28.17 -4.12
CA ARG A 88 11.25 -28.73 -3.50
C ARG A 88 10.93 -30.10 -4.10
N PHE A 89 10.93 -30.22 -5.43
CA PHE A 89 10.66 -31.50 -6.09
C PHE A 89 11.70 -32.57 -5.73
N ASN A 90 12.98 -32.20 -5.67
CA ASN A 90 14.04 -33.10 -5.22
C ASN A 90 13.83 -33.56 -3.77
N LEU A 91 13.39 -32.67 -2.89
CA LEU A 91 13.07 -33.00 -1.50
C LEU A 91 11.87 -33.96 -1.41
N GLU A 92 10.81 -33.70 -2.17
CA GLU A 92 9.61 -34.57 -2.23
C GLU A 92 9.99 -35.98 -2.73
N LEU A 93 10.79 -36.08 -3.79
CA LEU A 93 11.31 -37.36 -4.28
C LEU A 93 12.21 -38.06 -3.26
N GLY A 94 13.08 -37.31 -2.58
CA GLY A 94 13.94 -37.81 -1.52
C GLY A 94 13.13 -38.40 -0.36
N PHE A 95 12.10 -37.68 0.08
CA PHE A 95 11.16 -38.15 1.09
C PHE A 95 10.46 -39.44 0.66
N ILE A 96 9.88 -39.49 -0.55
CA ILE A 96 9.19 -40.69 -1.05
C ILE A 96 10.14 -41.89 -1.07
N ARG A 97 11.38 -41.69 -1.51
CA ARG A 97 12.40 -42.76 -1.55
C ARG A 97 12.73 -43.27 -0.15
N ALA A 98 13.02 -42.37 0.79
CA ALA A 98 13.33 -42.72 2.17
C ALA A 98 12.14 -43.40 2.86
N PHE A 99 10.92 -42.90 2.64
CA PHE A 99 9.70 -43.47 3.19
C PHE A 99 9.46 -44.90 2.67
N LYS A 100 9.60 -45.14 1.36
CA LYS A 100 9.47 -46.49 0.78
C LYS A 100 10.48 -47.47 1.39
N GLN A 101 11.74 -47.04 1.56
CA GLN A 101 12.78 -47.84 2.19
C GLN A 101 12.44 -48.15 3.65
N TYR A 102 12.04 -47.14 4.43
CA TYR A 102 11.65 -47.31 5.83
C TYR A 102 10.46 -48.26 6.00
N ALA A 103 9.43 -48.08 5.17
CA ALA A 103 8.19 -48.85 5.25
C ALA A 103 8.26 -50.21 4.51
N SER A 104 9.38 -50.52 3.83
CA SER A 104 9.53 -51.71 2.98
C SER A 104 8.40 -51.86 1.93
N ILE A 105 7.98 -50.74 1.35
CA ILE A 105 6.90 -50.71 0.33
C ILE A 105 7.53 -50.69 -1.05
N GLU A 106 7.30 -51.75 -1.83
CA GLU A 106 7.56 -51.78 -3.27
C GLU A 106 6.25 -51.51 -4.05
N LEU A 107 6.31 -50.63 -5.05
CA LEU A 107 5.19 -50.42 -5.95
C LEU A 107 5.22 -51.52 -7.01
N ALA A 108 4.16 -52.32 -7.08
CA ALA A 108 3.99 -53.25 -8.18
C ALA A 108 3.84 -52.45 -9.50
N PRO A 109 4.50 -52.87 -10.59
CA PRO A 109 4.27 -52.26 -11.89
C PRO A 109 2.81 -52.47 -12.28
N THR A 110 2.13 -51.39 -12.69
CA THR A 110 0.78 -51.47 -13.24
C THR A 110 0.87 -52.22 -14.57
N CYS A 111 0.32 -53.42 -14.64
CA CYS A 111 0.14 -54.11 -15.92
C CYS A 111 -0.83 -53.28 -16.77
N ILE A 112 -0.38 -52.86 -17.96
CA ILE A 112 -1.21 -52.25 -19.02
C ILE A 112 -1.48 -53.32 -20.07
#